data_AF-A0A959M6A2-F1
#
_entry.id   AF-A0A959M6A2-F1
#
_cell.length_a   1.000
_cell.length_b   1.000
_cell.length_c   1.000
_cell.angle_alpha   90.00
_cell.angle_beta   90.00
_cell.angle_gamma   90.00
#
_symmetry.space_group_name_H-M   'P 1'
#
loop_
_entity.id
_entity.type
_entity.pdbx_description
1 polymer ?
#
loop_
_entity_poly.entity_id
_entity_poly.type
_entity_poly.pdbx_seq_one_letter_code
_entity_poly.pdbx_strand_id
1 'polypeptide(L)'
;MKRKLILIATCILHVMALTAQPPNNTIFYGGIGDGGNFNSFTNAANNIFYGGNGDGWGNFNNNVSTNSIFLGGNGDGWHYSGFFPAPNSIFLGGAGDGWSFNNFSVAPNNIFFGGAGDGWSHIVYPLGPLPVTILSFIGEQQGKTNLLKWVTSQEINTSHFELERSANANSFTVIKNVLAAGNSITAKNYSSVDEFPLAGNNFYRLKMVDADGKYKYSNVVLLRVLENDVLLSVFPNPVADKLNIAISNSAIINKLQLQVFDNGGKLITQQSVSNSNGISLEVSRYAAGVYLLKIMYNGKEETIRFVKAK
;
A
#
# COMPACT_ATOMS: atom_id res chain seq x y z
N MET A 1 -10.96 66.82 -5.76
CA MET A 1 -12.02 66.02 -5.12
C MET A 1 -12.89 65.40 -6.21
N LYS A 2 -12.64 64.14 -6.60
CA LYS A 2 -13.51 63.27 -7.41
C LYS A 2 -12.94 61.85 -7.33
N ARG A 3 -13.51 61.03 -6.44
CA ARG A 3 -13.19 59.60 -6.29
C ARG A 3 -13.87 58.82 -7.41
N LYS A 4 -13.11 58.03 -8.17
CA LYS A 4 -13.64 56.92 -8.97
C LYS A 4 -13.32 55.62 -8.24
N LEU A 5 -14.37 54.94 -7.82
CA LEU A 5 -14.38 53.56 -7.38
C LEU A 5 -13.97 52.71 -8.60
N ILE A 6 -12.90 51.91 -8.48
CA ILE A 6 -12.61 50.82 -9.41
C ILE A 6 -12.53 49.55 -8.57
N LEU A 7 -13.57 48.72 -8.71
CA LEU A 7 -13.55 47.30 -8.38
C LEU A 7 -12.41 46.66 -9.18
N ILE A 8 -11.42 46.06 -8.52
CA ILE A 8 -10.51 45.13 -9.17
C ILE A 8 -10.83 43.74 -8.63
N ALA A 9 -11.35 42.94 -9.55
CA ALA A 9 -11.71 41.56 -9.39
C ALA A 9 -10.49 40.71 -9.02
N THR A 10 -10.77 39.75 -8.13
CA THR A 10 -9.95 38.61 -7.74
C THR A 10 -9.39 37.91 -8.97
N CYS A 11 -8.09 38.05 -9.22
CA CYS A 11 -7.37 37.20 -10.16
C CYS A 11 -6.38 36.36 -9.35
N ILE A 12 -6.77 35.11 -9.12
CA ILE A 12 -5.91 34.06 -8.58
C ILE A 12 -4.83 33.79 -9.64
N LEU A 13 -3.70 34.49 -9.52
CA LEU A 13 -2.56 34.26 -10.38
C LEU A 13 -1.81 33.03 -9.83
N HIS A 14 -2.04 31.89 -10.48
CA HIS A 14 -1.12 30.76 -10.48
C HIS A 14 0.27 31.27 -10.89
N VAL A 15 1.18 31.45 -9.92
CA VAL A 15 2.60 31.55 -10.23
C VAL A 15 3.18 30.15 -10.07
N MET A 16 3.33 29.50 -11.23
CA MET A 16 4.21 28.35 -11.39
C MET A 16 5.58 28.71 -10.83
N ALA A 17 6.05 27.89 -9.90
CA ALA A 17 7.39 27.96 -9.34
C ALA A 17 8.43 27.91 -10.45
N LEU A 18 9.15 29.01 -10.66
CA LEU A 18 10.43 28.95 -11.36
C LEU A 18 11.45 28.39 -10.35
N THR A 19 11.99 27.23 -10.68
CA THR A 19 12.92 26.45 -9.88
C THR A 19 14.26 27.16 -9.70
N ALA A 20 14.38 27.99 -8.66
CA ALA A 20 15.66 28.15 -7.98
C ALA A 20 15.61 27.22 -6.77
N GLN A 21 16.31 26.09 -6.85
CA GLN A 21 16.59 25.32 -5.64
C GLN A 21 17.30 26.28 -4.67
N PRO A 22 16.79 26.51 -3.45
CA PRO A 22 17.53 27.27 -2.46
C PRO A 22 18.93 26.65 -2.29
N PRO A 23 19.96 27.43 -1.91
CA PRO A 23 21.27 26.85 -1.63
C PRO A 23 21.14 25.70 -0.61
N ASN A 24 21.93 24.64 -0.79
CA ASN A 24 21.88 23.40 0.00
C ASN A 24 22.36 23.56 1.46
N ASN A 25 22.44 24.81 1.93
CA ASN A 25 22.96 25.20 3.23
C ASN A 25 21.81 25.49 4.18
N THR A 26 22.05 25.26 5.47
CA THR A 26 21.20 25.79 6.52
C THR A 26 21.21 27.31 6.49
N ILE A 27 20.05 27.94 6.71
CA ILE A 27 19.91 29.40 6.71
C ILE A 27 20.51 30.01 7.99
N PHE A 28 20.24 29.40 9.15
CA PHE A 28 20.78 29.82 10.44
C PHE A 28 21.67 28.71 11.03
N TYR A 29 22.96 28.99 11.16
CA TYR A 29 23.99 28.05 11.59
C TYR A 29 24.54 28.45 12.97
N GLY A 30 24.06 27.81 14.05
CA GLY A 30 24.63 27.76 15.41
C GLY A 30 24.80 29.05 16.23
N GLY A 31 24.20 29.08 17.43
CA GLY A 31 24.45 30.02 18.55
C GLY A 31 23.41 29.86 19.68
N ILE A 32 23.35 30.76 20.68
CA ILE A 32 22.22 30.79 21.64
C ILE A 32 21.28 31.92 21.18
N GLY A 33 20.04 31.60 20.83
CA GLY A 33 19.00 32.59 20.52
C GLY A 33 19.09 33.20 19.12
N ASP A 34 19.60 32.45 18.15
CA ASP A 34 19.81 32.95 16.80
C ASP A 34 18.56 32.79 15.91
N GLY A 35 18.51 33.60 14.84
CA GLY A 35 17.51 33.45 13.79
C GLY A 35 16.11 34.02 14.08
N GLY A 36 16.05 35.27 14.57
CA GLY A 36 14.79 36.00 14.71
C GLY A 36 14.12 36.33 13.37
N ASN A 37 12.81 36.08 13.26
CA ASN A 37 12.06 36.33 12.03
C ASN A 37 10.70 36.97 12.35
N PHE A 38 10.28 38.01 11.63
CA PHE A 38 8.98 38.66 11.84
C PHE A 38 8.35 39.02 10.50
N ASN A 39 7.09 38.63 10.29
CA ASN A 39 6.33 38.91 9.07
C ASN A 39 7.05 38.50 7.78
N SER A 40 7.69 37.33 7.74
CA SER A 40 8.43 36.91 6.54
C SER A 40 8.19 35.46 6.08
N PHE A 41 8.63 35.17 4.86
CA PHE A 41 8.56 33.85 4.22
C PHE A 41 9.98 33.33 4.01
N THR A 42 10.29 32.18 4.62
CA THR A 42 11.61 31.53 4.54
C THR A 42 11.49 30.22 3.79
N ASN A 43 12.33 29.98 2.78
CA ASN A 43 12.40 28.73 2.04
C ASN A 43 13.83 28.20 1.99
N ALA A 44 14.04 26.96 2.42
CA ALA A 44 15.35 26.30 2.46
C ALA A 44 15.34 24.93 1.79
N ALA A 45 16.42 24.61 1.07
CA ALA A 45 16.70 23.29 0.49
C ALA A 45 17.28 22.28 1.50
N ASN A 46 17.51 22.74 2.74
CA ASN A 46 17.99 21.96 3.87
C ASN A 46 17.32 22.50 5.16
N ASN A 47 17.80 22.13 6.35
CA ASN A 47 17.23 22.63 7.59
C ASN A 47 17.27 24.17 7.66
N ILE A 48 16.27 24.79 8.29
CA ILE A 48 16.27 26.27 8.41
C ILE A 48 17.13 26.70 9.60
N PHE A 49 16.97 26.03 10.74
CA PHE A 49 17.74 26.26 11.97
C PHE A 49 18.53 25.01 12.32
N TYR A 50 19.84 25.15 12.54
CA TYR A 50 20.74 24.05 12.88
C TYR A 50 21.64 24.37 14.08
N GLY A 51 21.44 23.64 15.18
CA GLY A 51 22.22 23.69 16.43
C GLY A 51 22.06 24.97 17.24
N GLY A 52 22.15 24.89 18.56
CA GLY A 52 21.94 26.04 19.47
C GLY A 52 20.79 25.80 20.46
N ASN A 53 20.59 26.68 21.45
CA ASN A 53 19.41 26.63 22.33
C ASN A 53 18.61 27.92 22.12
N GLY A 54 17.29 27.81 21.97
CA GLY A 54 16.40 28.97 21.91
C GLY A 54 16.29 29.62 20.54
N ASP A 55 16.53 28.87 19.46
CA ASP A 55 16.64 29.41 18.12
C ASP A 55 15.27 29.58 17.43
N GLY A 56 15.20 30.50 16.45
CA GLY A 56 14.04 30.66 15.59
C GLY A 56 12.80 31.25 16.27
N TRP A 57 12.99 32.40 16.93
CA TRP A 57 11.91 33.19 17.51
C TRP A 57 11.19 34.08 16.48
N GLY A 58 9.86 34.17 16.52
CA GLY A 58 9.15 35.04 15.59
C GLY A 58 7.64 35.27 15.75
N ASN A 59 7.12 36.23 14.96
CA ASN A 59 5.71 36.61 14.94
C ASN A 59 5.20 36.69 13.49
N PHE A 60 4.17 35.90 13.14
CA PHE A 60 3.59 35.77 11.78
C PHE A 60 4.58 35.36 10.67
N ASN A 61 5.08 34.13 10.69
CA ASN A 61 6.05 33.66 9.67
C ASN A 61 5.66 32.36 8.98
N ASN A 62 6.08 32.20 7.73
CA ASN A 62 5.92 30.98 6.96
C ASN A 62 7.30 30.38 6.67
N ASN A 63 7.60 29.21 7.25
CA ASN A 63 8.89 28.56 7.07
C ASN A 63 8.66 27.23 6.33
N VAL A 64 9.24 27.12 5.14
CA VAL A 64 9.14 25.94 4.27
C VAL A 64 10.53 25.35 4.11
N SER A 65 10.72 24.10 4.49
CA SER A 65 11.98 23.38 4.29
C SER A 65 11.73 22.14 3.46
N THR A 66 12.72 21.70 2.68
CA THR A 66 12.75 20.36 2.08
C THR A 66 13.35 19.30 3.02
N ASN A 67 13.66 19.65 4.27
CA ASN A 67 14.08 18.76 5.36
C ASN A 67 13.35 19.17 6.66
N SER A 68 14.00 19.08 7.82
CA SER A 68 13.44 19.53 9.10
C SER A 68 13.61 21.03 9.30
N ILE A 69 12.68 21.70 9.96
CA ILE A 69 12.78 23.16 10.14
C ILE A 69 13.77 23.48 11.25
N PHE A 70 13.68 22.76 12.39
CA PHE A 70 14.52 22.92 13.57
C PHE A 70 15.27 21.62 13.84
N LEU A 71 16.61 21.69 13.80
CA LEU A 71 17.51 20.58 14.11
C LEU A 71 18.51 21.06 15.17
N GLY A 72 18.14 21.06 16.46
CA GLY A 72 18.86 21.84 17.49
C GLY A 72 18.60 21.46 18.95
N GLY A 73 18.97 22.35 19.88
CA GLY A 73 19.00 22.15 21.34
C GLY A 73 17.66 22.42 22.01
N ASN A 74 17.70 22.88 23.27
CA ASN A 74 16.48 23.06 24.07
C ASN A 74 15.81 24.42 23.79
N GLY A 75 14.49 24.42 23.63
CA GLY A 75 13.66 25.63 23.62
C GLY A 75 13.53 26.26 22.24
N ASP A 76 13.67 25.49 21.17
CA ASP A 76 13.70 26.01 19.81
C ASP A 76 12.28 26.26 19.25
N GLY A 77 12.17 27.23 18.35
CA GLY A 77 10.97 27.57 17.58
C GLY A 77 9.81 28.13 18.39
N TRP A 78 10.07 29.22 19.10
CA TRP A 78 9.05 30.03 19.75
C TRP A 78 8.33 30.97 18.79
N HIS A 79 7.02 30.80 18.60
CA HIS A 79 6.29 31.63 17.65
C HIS A 79 4.81 31.84 17.96
N TYR A 80 4.31 33.03 17.59
CA TYR A 80 2.92 33.42 17.85
C TYR A 80 1.95 32.88 16.78
N SER A 81 2.35 32.88 15.51
CA SER A 81 1.50 32.47 14.38
C SER A 81 2.32 32.21 13.11
N GLY A 82 1.88 31.29 12.26
CA GLY A 82 2.69 30.82 11.13
C GLY A 82 2.24 29.53 10.44
N PHE A 83 2.85 29.24 9.29
CA PHE A 83 2.65 28.04 8.47
C PHE A 83 3.97 27.29 8.24
N PHE A 84 4.00 26.00 8.57
CA PHE A 84 5.22 25.18 8.60
C PHE A 84 5.04 23.86 7.84
N PRO A 85 5.12 23.85 6.50
CA PRO A 85 5.18 22.63 5.73
C PRO A 85 6.63 22.11 5.64
N ALA A 86 6.83 20.86 6.06
CA ALA A 86 8.12 20.17 5.94
C ALA A 86 7.89 18.72 5.48
N PRO A 87 8.73 18.15 4.60
CA PRO A 87 8.64 16.75 4.21
C PRO A 87 9.23 15.79 5.26
N ASN A 88 9.81 16.32 6.35
CA ASN A 88 10.31 15.58 7.51
C ASN A 88 9.74 16.16 8.81
N SER A 89 10.21 15.69 9.97
CA SER A 89 9.83 16.26 11.27
C SER A 89 10.14 17.76 11.33
N ILE A 90 9.23 18.56 11.90
CA ILE A 90 9.45 20.01 11.98
C ILE A 90 10.46 20.33 13.08
N PHE A 91 10.36 19.62 14.22
CA PHE A 91 11.26 19.74 15.37
C PHE A 91 11.94 18.40 15.66
N LEU A 92 13.27 18.36 15.59
CA LEU A 92 14.12 17.19 15.88
C LEU A 92 15.03 17.40 17.12
N GLY A 93 14.73 18.39 17.96
CA GLY A 93 15.64 18.93 18.98
C GLY A 93 15.42 18.49 20.42
N GLY A 94 15.78 19.37 21.36
CA GLY A 94 15.85 19.15 22.80
C GLY A 94 14.52 19.30 23.53
N ALA A 95 14.56 19.60 24.83
CA ALA A 95 13.37 19.78 25.66
C ALA A 95 12.78 21.19 25.55
N GLY A 96 11.46 21.30 25.45
CA GLY A 96 10.73 22.57 25.44
C GLY A 96 10.58 23.17 24.04
N ASP A 97 10.67 22.35 23.00
CA ASP A 97 10.67 22.80 21.62
C ASP A 97 9.24 23.05 21.09
N GLY A 98 9.12 24.01 20.19
CA GLY A 98 7.92 24.22 19.39
C GLY A 98 6.76 24.90 20.10
N TRP A 99 7.07 25.89 20.95
CA TRP A 99 6.05 26.73 21.57
C TRP A 99 5.32 27.59 20.53
N SER A 100 4.00 27.47 20.50
CA SER A 100 3.16 27.93 19.39
C SER A 100 1.82 28.49 19.90
N PHE A 101 1.38 29.65 19.42
CA PHE A 101 0.05 30.18 19.80
C PHE A 101 -1.06 29.89 18.76
N ASN A 102 -0.87 30.19 17.47
CA ASN A 102 -1.85 29.96 16.40
C ASN A 102 -1.19 29.46 15.11
N ASN A 103 -0.91 28.15 15.00
CA ASN A 103 -0.08 27.62 13.91
C ASN A 103 -0.71 26.50 13.10
N PHE A 104 -0.28 26.46 11.83
CA PHE A 104 -0.62 25.43 10.86
C PHE A 104 0.66 24.67 10.47
N SER A 105 0.87 23.52 11.11
CA SER A 105 2.05 22.68 10.91
C SER A 105 1.68 21.42 10.13
N VAL A 106 2.42 21.13 9.05
CA VAL A 106 2.14 19.98 8.18
C VAL A 106 3.43 19.23 7.91
N ALA A 107 3.49 17.98 8.37
CA ALA A 107 4.59 17.07 8.09
C ALA A 107 4.07 15.65 7.84
N PRO A 108 4.68 14.88 6.92
CA PRO A 108 4.34 13.48 6.71
C PRO A 108 4.87 12.57 7.84
N ASN A 109 5.79 13.07 8.67
CA ASN A 109 6.35 12.41 9.86
C ASN A 109 5.89 13.11 11.16
N ASN A 110 6.34 12.63 12.32
CA ASN A 110 6.07 13.28 13.61
C ASN A 110 6.44 14.77 13.57
N ILE A 111 5.53 15.68 13.94
CA ILE A 111 5.80 17.13 13.98
C ILE A 111 6.91 17.44 15.00
N PHE A 112 6.91 16.74 16.14
CA PHE A 112 7.89 16.86 17.22
C PHE A 112 8.56 15.50 17.48
N PHE A 113 9.87 15.47 17.63
CA PHE A 113 10.68 14.28 17.89
C PHE A 113 11.61 14.43 19.12
N GLY A 114 11.35 15.38 20.02
CA GLY A 114 12.26 15.80 21.10
C GLY A 114 11.88 15.45 22.55
N GLY A 115 12.24 16.33 23.49
CA GLY A 115 12.31 16.12 24.93
C GLY A 115 11.06 16.51 25.74
N ALA A 116 11.20 16.58 27.07
CA ALA A 116 10.09 16.89 27.97
C ALA A 116 9.58 18.33 27.76
N GLY A 117 8.27 18.51 27.53
CA GLY A 117 7.66 19.84 27.39
C GLY A 117 7.50 20.34 25.96
N ASP A 118 7.74 19.49 24.96
CA ASP A 118 7.61 19.85 23.54
C ASP A 118 6.16 20.00 23.06
N GLY A 119 5.99 20.78 22.00
CA GLY A 119 4.76 20.82 21.20
C GLY A 119 3.58 21.56 21.82
N TRP A 120 3.85 22.53 22.70
CA TRP A 120 2.80 23.37 23.27
C TRP A 120 2.11 24.20 22.19
N SER A 121 0.82 23.95 21.95
CA SER A 121 -0.01 24.74 21.04
C SER A 121 -1.41 25.00 21.59
N HIS A 122 -1.93 26.22 21.43
CA HIS A 122 -3.29 26.59 21.84
C HIS A 122 -4.36 26.10 20.84
N ILE A 123 -4.02 25.97 19.54
CA ILE A 123 -4.90 25.38 18.50
C ILE A 123 -4.05 24.51 17.57
N VAL A 124 -4.47 23.25 17.33
CA VAL A 124 -3.81 22.31 16.42
C VAL A 124 -4.80 21.87 15.35
N TYR A 125 -4.41 22.00 14.08
CA TYR A 125 -5.10 21.35 12.94
C TYR A 125 -4.28 20.15 12.48
N PRO A 126 -4.45 18.96 13.08
CA PRO A 126 -3.67 17.80 12.68
C PRO A 126 -4.18 17.31 11.32
N LEU A 127 -3.39 17.53 10.27
CA LEU A 127 -3.45 16.68 9.09
C LEU A 127 -2.58 15.46 9.41
N GLY A 128 -3.20 14.40 9.93
CA GLY A 128 -2.52 13.12 10.20
C GLY A 128 -1.90 12.54 8.92
N PRO A 129 -1.00 11.54 9.03
CA PRO A 129 -0.35 10.96 7.87
C PRO A 129 -1.41 10.51 6.86
N LEU A 130 -1.26 10.95 5.61
CA LEU A 130 -2.14 10.50 4.54
C LEU A 130 -1.91 8.99 4.36
N PRO A 131 -2.99 8.17 4.41
CA PRO A 131 -2.88 6.73 4.23
C PRO A 131 -2.21 6.37 2.90
N VAL A 132 -1.65 5.16 2.81
CA VAL A 132 -0.93 4.65 1.63
C VAL A 132 -1.54 5.12 0.32
N THR A 133 -0.68 5.69 -0.52
CA THR A 133 -1.08 6.24 -1.82
C THR A 133 -0.61 5.30 -2.92
N ILE A 134 -1.57 4.73 -3.65
CA ILE A 134 -1.29 3.85 -4.77
C ILE A 134 -1.03 4.67 -6.03
N LEU A 135 0.10 4.43 -6.69
CA LEU A 135 0.44 5.07 -7.97
C LEU A 135 -0.18 4.32 -9.14
N SER A 136 -0.12 2.99 -9.10
CA SER A 136 -0.67 2.16 -10.14
C SER A 136 -1.13 0.82 -9.58
N PHE A 137 -2.23 0.32 -10.13
CA PHE A 137 -2.67 -1.06 -9.97
C PHE A 137 -3.14 -1.56 -11.33
N ILE A 138 -2.44 -2.55 -11.86
CA ILE A 138 -2.64 -3.11 -13.19
C ILE A 138 -2.68 -4.63 -13.12
N GLY A 139 -3.29 -5.23 -14.12
CA GLY A 139 -3.36 -6.67 -14.26
C GLY A 139 -3.04 -7.10 -15.69
N GLU A 140 -2.47 -8.28 -15.82
CA GLU A 140 -2.11 -8.91 -17.09
C GLU A 140 -2.46 -10.39 -17.02
N GLN A 141 -3.14 -10.91 -18.05
CA GLN A 141 -3.36 -12.35 -18.16
C GLN A 141 -2.08 -13.03 -18.66
N GLN A 142 -1.62 -14.04 -17.93
CA GLN A 142 -0.45 -14.84 -18.28
C GLN A 142 -0.85 -16.32 -18.42
N GLY A 143 -1.14 -16.71 -19.66
CA GLY A 143 -1.69 -18.04 -19.96
C GLY A 143 -3.02 -18.26 -19.24
N LYS A 144 -3.07 -19.28 -18.38
CA LYS A 144 -4.25 -19.59 -17.57
C LYS A 144 -4.30 -18.83 -16.22
N THR A 145 -3.32 -17.99 -15.90
CA THR A 145 -3.25 -17.24 -14.62
C THR A 145 -3.40 -15.74 -14.85
N ASN A 146 -3.71 -14.99 -13.79
CA ASN A 146 -3.74 -13.53 -13.83
C ASN A 146 -2.66 -12.96 -12.92
N LEU A 147 -1.74 -12.17 -13.48
CA LEU A 147 -0.70 -11.46 -12.75
C LEU A 147 -1.15 -10.03 -12.45
N LEU A 148 -1.17 -9.68 -11.17
CA LEU A 148 -1.53 -8.36 -10.67
C LEU A 148 -0.26 -7.67 -10.17
N LYS A 149 -0.06 -6.41 -10.54
CA LYS A 149 1.10 -5.59 -10.16
C LYS A 149 0.62 -4.25 -9.62
N TRP A 150 1.24 -3.78 -8.56
CA TRP A 150 0.99 -2.44 -8.05
C TRP A 150 2.25 -1.76 -7.55
N VAL A 151 2.15 -0.43 -7.51
CA VAL A 151 3.18 0.45 -7.00
C VAL A 151 2.56 1.41 -6.00
N THR A 152 3.14 1.49 -4.80
CA THR A 152 2.84 2.53 -3.81
C THR A 152 3.82 3.68 -4.01
N SER A 153 3.41 4.94 -3.82
CA SER A 153 4.35 6.06 -3.77
C SER A 153 5.02 6.16 -2.40
N GLN A 154 4.21 5.97 -1.36
CA GLN A 154 4.58 6.04 0.04
C GLN A 154 3.65 5.14 0.85
N GLU A 155 4.20 4.55 1.91
CA GLU A 155 3.50 3.73 2.90
C GLU A 155 3.75 4.32 4.29
N ILE A 156 2.71 4.52 5.08
CA ILE A 156 2.82 5.00 6.46
C ILE A 156 1.91 4.14 7.32
N ASN A 157 2.48 3.43 8.27
CA ASN A 157 1.79 2.47 9.12
C ASN A 157 0.91 1.48 8.35
N THR A 158 1.32 1.07 7.14
CA THR A 158 0.56 0.12 6.33
C THR A 158 0.91 -1.31 6.73
N SER A 159 -0.08 -2.09 7.14
CA SER A 159 0.12 -3.47 7.60
C SER A 159 0.30 -4.42 6.41
N HIS A 160 -0.71 -4.49 5.55
CA HIS A 160 -0.71 -5.40 4.41
C HIS A 160 -1.73 -4.97 3.35
N PHE A 161 -1.64 -5.64 2.20
CA PHE A 161 -2.58 -5.56 1.10
C PHE A 161 -3.39 -6.85 1.03
N GLU A 162 -4.71 -6.75 1.02
CA GLU A 162 -5.59 -7.85 0.66
C GLU A 162 -5.92 -7.70 -0.83
N LEU A 163 -5.43 -8.64 -1.65
CA LEU A 163 -5.84 -8.76 -3.04
C LEU A 163 -7.20 -9.44 -3.06
N GLU A 164 -8.19 -8.73 -3.57
CA GLU A 164 -9.56 -9.21 -3.66
C GLU A 164 -9.99 -9.41 -5.10
N ARG A 165 -10.86 -10.41 -5.31
CA ARG A 165 -11.45 -10.75 -6.60
C ARG A 165 -12.96 -10.85 -6.52
N SER A 166 -13.63 -10.42 -7.59
CA SER A 166 -15.08 -10.53 -7.79
C SER A 166 -15.42 -11.00 -9.21
N ALA A 167 -16.52 -11.74 -9.35
CA ALA A 167 -17.09 -12.10 -10.65
C ALA A 167 -18.03 -11.01 -11.22
N ASN A 168 -18.53 -10.12 -10.36
CA ASN A 168 -19.63 -9.20 -10.67
C ASN A 168 -19.34 -7.73 -10.28
N ALA A 169 -18.11 -7.44 -9.83
CA ALA A 169 -17.67 -6.13 -9.33
C ALA A 169 -18.40 -5.61 -8.07
N ASN A 170 -19.25 -6.43 -7.44
CA ASN A 170 -20.02 -6.04 -6.25
C ASN A 170 -19.58 -6.82 -5.02
N SER A 171 -19.43 -8.14 -5.16
CA SER A 171 -19.05 -9.05 -4.07
C SER A 171 -17.61 -9.49 -4.26
N PHE A 172 -16.71 -8.93 -3.45
CA PHE A 172 -15.28 -9.21 -3.48
C PHE A 172 -14.90 -10.24 -2.41
N THR A 173 -13.98 -11.13 -2.76
CA THR A 173 -13.42 -12.16 -1.89
C THR A 173 -11.91 -12.02 -1.85
N VAL A 174 -11.32 -12.10 -0.66
CA VAL A 174 -9.85 -12.06 -0.50
C VAL A 174 -9.27 -13.34 -1.10
N ILE A 175 -8.34 -13.19 -2.04
CA ILE A 175 -7.62 -14.31 -2.67
C ILE A 175 -6.17 -14.40 -2.20
N LYS A 176 -5.57 -13.29 -1.73
CA LYS A 176 -4.19 -13.27 -1.24
C LYS A 176 -3.95 -12.11 -0.30
N ASN A 177 -3.10 -12.31 0.71
CA ASN A 177 -2.56 -11.24 1.55
C ASN A 177 -1.08 -11.04 1.22
N VAL A 178 -0.65 -9.79 1.09
CA VAL A 178 0.74 -9.42 0.80
C VAL A 178 1.18 -8.38 1.83
N LEU A 179 2.24 -8.70 2.57
CA LEU A 179 2.78 -7.78 3.57
C LEU A 179 3.29 -6.50 2.90
N ALA A 180 2.96 -5.35 3.49
CA ALA A 180 3.49 -4.07 3.09
C ALA A 180 4.88 -3.84 3.73
N ALA A 181 5.56 -2.77 3.33
CA ALA A 181 6.83 -2.37 3.94
C ALA A 181 6.65 -1.76 5.34
N GLY A 182 5.42 -1.52 5.79
CA GLY A 182 5.13 -0.83 7.06
C GLY A 182 5.21 0.67 6.91
N ASN A 183 6.44 1.17 6.71
CA ASN A 183 6.76 2.58 6.52
C ASN A 183 7.77 2.73 5.39
N SER A 184 7.45 3.54 4.38
CA SER A 184 8.33 3.81 3.23
C SER A 184 8.01 5.16 2.62
N ILE A 185 9.00 6.04 2.54
CA ILE A 185 8.89 7.34 1.85
C ILE A 185 9.23 7.26 0.34
N THR A 186 9.64 6.09 -0.13
CA THR A 186 9.97 5.82 -1.54
C THR A 186 9.00 4.81 -2.13
N ALA A 187 8.85 4.83 -3.45
CA ALA A 187 7.96 3.91 -4.13
C ALA A 187 8.36 2.44 -3.92
N LYS A 188 7.37 1.57 -3.72
CA LYS A 188 7.55 0.12 -3.59
C LYS A 188 6.74 -0.60 -4.65
N ASN A 189 7.34 -1.63 -5.23
CA ASN A 189 6.74 -2.45 -6.28
C ASN A 189 6.35 -3.80 -5.70
N TYR A 190 5.14 -4.24 -6.02
CA TYR A 190 4.59 -5.50 -5.57
C TYR A 190 3.92 -6.24 -6.72
N SER A 191 3.81 -7.55 -6.57
CA SER A 191 3.08 -8.39 -7.51
C SER A 191 2.46 -9.59 -6.80
N SER A 192 1.33 -10.05 -7.31
CA SER A 192 0.69 -11.29 -6.89
C SER A 192 0.02 -11.97 -8.06
N VAL A 193 0.04 -13.30 -8.07
CA VAL A 193 -0.60 -14.13 -9.09
C VAL A 193 -1.87 -14.73 -8.51
N ASP A 194 -2.96 -14.60 -9.27
CA ASP A 194 -4.15 -15.43 -9.15
C ASP A 194 -3.98 -16.66 -10.05
N GLU A 195 -3.73 -17.81 -9.41
CA GLU A 195 -3.47 -19.09 -10.08
C GLU A 195 -4.75 -19.75 -10.62
N PHE A 196 -5.92 -19.33 -10.11
CA PHE A 196 -7.21 -19.94 -10.43
C PHE A 196 -8.27 -18.87 -10.72
N PRO A 197 -8.04 -17.97 -11.70
CA PRO A 197 -9.02 -16.98 -12.07
C PRO A 197 -10.34 -17.64 -12.49
N LEU A 198 -11.43 -16.93 -12.25
CA LEU A 198 -12.76 -17.35 -12.70
C LEU A 198 -12.80 -17.27 -14.24
N ALA A 199 -13.68 -18.04 -14.86
CA ALA A 199 -13.96 -17.80 -16.27
C ALA A 199 -14.79 -16.52 -16.46
N GLY A 200 -14.67 -15.91 -17.63
CA GLY A 200 -15.31 -14.65 -17.95
C GLY A 200 -14.63 -13.49 -17.23
N ASN A 201 -15.43 -12.59 -16.69
CA ASN A 201 -14.94 -11.36 -16.07
C ASN A 201 -14.39 -11.63 -14.65
N ASN A 202 -13.17 -11.17 -14.40
CA ASN A 202 -12.56 -11.11 -13.08
C ASN A 202 -12.25 -9.66 -12.75
N PHE A 203 -12.90 -9.14 -11.72
CA PHE A 203 -12.65 -7.82 -11.19
C PHE A 203 -11.73 -7.94 -9.99
N TYR A 204 -10.58 -7.26 -10.03
CA TYR A 204 -9.60 -7.24 -8.96
C TYR A 204 -9.55 -5.85 -8.33
N ARG A 205 -9.33 -5.80 -7.03
CA ARG A 205 -8.97 -4.57 -6.32
C ARG A 205 -8.02 -4.91 -5.17
N LEU A 206 -7.29 -3.92 -4.70
CA LEU A 206 -6.52 -4.01 -3.47
C LEU A 206 -7.29 -3.33 -2.36
N LYS A 207 -7.40 -4.01 -1.23
CA LYS A 207 -7.74 -3.40 0.05
C LYS A 207 -6.43 -3.20 0.82
N MET A 208 -6.07 -1.94 0.98
CA MET A 208 -4.86 -1.53 1.69
C MET A 208 -5.23 -1.34 3.16
N VAL A 209 -4.65 -2.13 4.06
CA VAL A 209 -4.99 -2.16 5.48
C VAL A 209 -3.85 -1.54 6.29
N ASP A 210 -4.18 -0.52 7.08
CA ASP A 210 -3.26 0.14 8.00
C ASP A 210 -3.15 -0.64 9.33
N ALA A 211 -2.11 -0.36 10.11
CA ALA A 211 -1.83 -1.01 11.39
C ALA A 211 -2.92 -0.76 12.45
N ASP A 212 -3.70 0.33 12.30
CA ASP A 212 -4.86 0.65 13.13
C ASP A 212 -6.16 -0.01 12.64
N GLY A 213 -6.10 -0.82 11.56
CA GLY A 213 -7.23 -1.53 10.97
C GLY A 213 -8.08 -0.69 10.02
N LYS A 214 -7.77 0.60 9.80
CA LYS A 214 -8.40 1.37 8.72
C LYS A 214 -7.96 0.82 7.38
N TYR A 215 -8.78 1.05 6.35
CA TYR A 215 -8.46 0.60 5.01
C TYR A 215 -8.92 1.56 3.93
N LYS A 216 -8.29 1.43 2.76
CA LYS A 216 -8.68 2.07 1.51
C LYS A 216 -8.66 1.07 0.36
N TYR A 217 -9.45 1.33 -0.67
CA TYR A 217 -9.45 0.52 -1.88
C TYR A 217 -8.72 1.22 -3.02
N SER A 218 -8.09 0.43 -3.89
CA SER A 218 -7.59 0.88 -5.19
C SER A 218 -8.73 1.06 -6.20
N ASN A 219 -8.37 1.49 -7.41
CA ASN A 219 -9.21 1.27 -8.60
C ASN A 219 -9.44 -0.24 -8.83
N VAL A 220 -10.50 -0.56 -9.58
CA VAL A 220 -10.80 -1.93 -9.98
C VAL A 220 -10.16 -2.22 -11.34
N VAL A 221 -9.49 -3.37 -11.45
CA VAL A 221 -8.92 -3.89 -12.71
C VAL A 221 -9.80 -5.03 -13.19
N LEU A 222 -10.24 -4.97 -14.45
CA LEU A 222 -10.98 -6.06 -15.10
C LEU A 222 -10.04 -6.87 -15.99
N LEU A 223 -9.96 -8.17 -15.75
CA LEU A 223 -9.35 -9.14 -16.65
C LEU A 223 -10.40 -10.16 -17.08
N ARG A 224 -10.39 -10.54 -18.37
CA ARG A 224 -11.31 -11.55 -18.89
C ARG A 224 -10.56 -12.83 -19.23
N VAL A 225 -10.96 -13.94 -18.62
CA VAL A 225 -10.49 -15.29 -18.96
C VAL A 225 -11.52 -15.93 -19.88
N LEU A 226 -11.10 -16.42 -21.05
CA LEU A 226 -12.00 -17.06 -22.00
C LEU A 226 -12.55 -18.36 -21.40
N GLU A 227 -13.86 -18.60 -21.55
CA GLU A 227 -14.62 -19.68 -20.90
C GLU A 227 -14.12 -21.10 -21.22
N ASN A 228 -13.27 -21.25 -22.23
CA ASN A 228 -12.74 -22.54 -22.65
C ASN A 228 -11.55 -23.03 -21.80
N ASP A 229 -10.94 -22.16 -20.98
CA ASP A 229 -9.78 -22.49 -20.16
C ASP A 229 -10.20 -22.86 -18.73
N VAL A 230 -10.44 -24.15 -18.53
CA VAL A 230 -10.56 -24.75 -17.20
C VAL A 230 -9.15 -25.00 -16.65
N LEU A 231 -8.91 -24.51 -15.45
CA LEU A 231 -7.75 -24.85 -14.63
C LEU A 231 -8.13 -25.94 -13.65
N LEU A 232 -7.24 -26.92 -13.54
CA LEU A 232 -7.34 -28.00 -12.59
C LEU A 232 -6.07 -28.02 -11.75
N SER A 233 -6.23 -28.13 -10.44
CA SER A 233 -5.11 -28.34 -9.52
C SER A 233 -5.51 -29.30 -8.41
N VAL A 234 -4.50 -29.83 -7.70
CA VAL A 234 -4.71 -30.74 -6.59
C VAL A 234 -3.95 -30.28 -5.35
N PHE A 235 -4.56 -30.42 -4.18
CA PHE A 235 -3.96 -30.03 -2.90
C PHE A 235 -4.52 -30.86 -1.73
N PRO A 236 -3.75 -31.08 -0.66
CA PRO A 236 -2.33 -30.77 -0.54
C PRO A 236 -1.47 -31.70 -1.43
N ASN A 237 -0.27 -31.28 -1.79
CA ASN A 237 0.71 -32.11 -2.47
C ASN A 237 2.10 -31.78 -1.89
N PRO A 238 2.76 -32.68 -1.14
CA PRO A 238 2.38 -34.08 -0.88
C PRO A 238 1.09 -34.26 -0.06
N VAL A 239 0.36 -35.35 -0.32
CA VAL A 239 -0.90 -35.69 0.35
C VAL A 239 -0.73 -36.84 1.33
N ALA A 240 -1.37 -36.74 2.50
CA ALA A 240 -1.46 -37.84 3.46
C ALA A 240 -2.70 -38.71 3.16
N ASP A 241 -3.90 -38.21 3.43
CA ASP A 241 -5.12 -39.03 3.38
C ASP A 241 -6.08 -38.64 2.26
N LYS A 242 -6.26 -37.33 2.06
CA LYS A 242 -7.31 -36.80 1.18
C LYS A 242 -6.75 -35.76 0.21
N LEU A 243 -6.84 -36.05 -1.08
CA LEU A 243 -6.44 -35.15 -2.15
C LEU A 243 -7.66 -34.36 -2.64
N ASN A 244 -7.65 -33.04 -2.49
CA ASN A 244 -8.70 -32.18 -3.01
C ASN A 244 -8.34 -31.71 -4.41
N ILE A 245 -9.35 -31.55 -5.26
CA ILE A 245 -9.21 -31.06 -6.63
C ILE A 245 -9.89 -29.69 -6.71
N ALA A 246 -9.11 -28.65 -6.98
CA ALA A 246 -9.63 -27.34 -7.30
C ALA A 246 -9.86 -27.23 -8.80
N ILE A 247 -11.01 -26.69 -9.17
CA ILE A 247 -11.44 -26.51 -10.56
C ILE A 247 -11.81 -25.04 -10.71
N SER A 248 -11.18 -24.33 -11.64
CA SER A 248 -11.70 -23.02 -12.03
C SER A 248 -12.99 -23.21 -12.81
N ASN A 249 -13.98 -22.38 -12.52
CA ASN A 249 -15.27 -22.40 -13.21
C ASN A 249 -15.99 -23.76 -13.15
N SER A 250 -16.32 -24.21 -11.94
CA SER A 250 -17.06 -25.46 -11.69
C SER A 250 -18.42 -25.54 -12.42
N ALA A 251 -19.03 -24.40 -12.74
CA ALA A 251 -20.35 -24.32 -13.37
C ALA A 251 -20.41 -24.93 -14.80
N ILE A 252 -19.29 -25.02 -15.52
CA ILE A 252 -19.25 -25.58 -16.89
C ILE A 252 -19.01 -27.11 -16.88
N ILE A 253 -18.59 -27.66 -15.74
CA ILE A 253 -18.26 -29.08 -15.63
C ILE A 253 -19.27 -29.77 -14.74
N ASN A 254 -20.19 -30.51 -15.36
CA ASN A 254 -21.24 -31.23 -14.62
C ASN A 254 -20.78 -32.60 -14.10
N LYS A 255 -19.85 -33.25 -14.82
CA LYS A 255 -19.32 -34.58 -14.49
C LYS A 255 -17.83 -34.65 -14.81
N LEU A 256 -17.08 -35.29 -13.93
CA LEU A 256 -15.67 -35.63 -14.13
C LEU A 256 -15.47 -37.12 -13.97
N GLN A 257 -14.57 -37.66 -14.79
CA GLN A 257 -14.03 -39.00 -14.59
C GLN A 257 -12.57 -38.87 -14.15
N LEU A 258 -12.29 -39.41 -12.97
CA LEU A 258 -10.98 -39.38 -12.34
C LEU A 258 -10.36 -40.78 -12.43
N GLN A 259 -9.11 -40.85 -12.87
CA GLN A 259 -8.33 -42.07 -12.91
C GLN A 259 -6.97 -41.82 -12.26
N VAL A 260 -6.56 -42.67 -11.32
CA VAL A 260 -5.24 -42.61 -10.69
C VAL A 260 -4.39 -43.77 -11.16
N PHE A 261 -3.19 -43.44 -11.62
CA PHE A 261 -2.17 -44.39 -12.01
C PHE A 261 -0.97 -44.30 -11.07
N ASP A 262 -0.37 -45.44 -10.76
CA ASP A 262 0.95 -45.46 -10.10
C ASP A 262 2.08 -45.15 -11.09
N ASN A 263 3.32 -45.09 -10.60
CA ASN A 263 4.50 -44.84 -11.43
C ASN A 263 4.77 -45.93 -12.49
N GLY A 264 4.17 -47.11 -12.36
CA GLY A 264 4.22 -48.19 -13.36
C GLY A 264 3.11 -48.10 -14.42
N GLY A 265 2.24 -47.09 -14.35
CA GLY A 265 1.09 -46.94 -15.24
C GLY A 265 -0.09 -47.87 -14.88
N LYS A 266 -0.05 -48.54 -13.73
CA LYS A 266 -1.16 -49.39 -13.28
C LYS A 266 -2.28 -48.50 -12.74
N LEU A 267 -3.50 -48.73 -13.22
CA LEU A 267 -4.70 -48.07 -12.71
C LEU A 267 -4.98 -48.53 -11.27
N ILE A 268 -4.96 -47.59 -10.33
CA ILE A 268 -5.21 -47.81 -8.90
C ILE A 268 -6.66 -47.51 -8.55
N THR A 269 -7.22 -46.45 -9.12
CA THR A 269 -8.59 -46.01 -8.81
C THR A 269 -9.22 -45.34 -10.01
N GLN A 270 -10.52 -45.57 -10.20
CA GLN A 270 -11.33 -44.89 -11.18
C GLN A 270 -12.66 -44.51 -10.54
N GLN A 271 -13.05 -43.24 -10.64
CA GLN A 271 -14.31 -42.75 -10.10
C GLN A 271 -14.94 -41.68 -11.00
N SER A 272 -16.26 -41.67 -11.06
CA SER A 272 -17.02 -40.60 -11.71
C SER A 272 -17.68 -39.73 -10.64
N VAL A 273 -17.43 -38.43 -10.68
CA VAL A 273 -17.89 -37.47 -9.67
C VAL A 273 -18.68 -36.33 -10.30
N SER A 274 -19.72 -35.89 -9.62
CA SER A 274 -20.49 -34.69 -9.97
C SER A 274 -19.92 -33.47 -9.25
N ASN A 275 -19.89 -32.33 -9.92
CA ASN A 275 -19.22 -31.12 -9.42
C ASN A 275 -20.12 -30.25 -8.54
N SER A 276 -20.73 -30.83 -7.49
CA SER A 276 -21.69 -30.12 -6.65
C SER A 276 -21.16 -29.69 -5.27
N ASN A 277 -20.14 -30.35 -4.70
CA ASN A 277 -19.75 -30.15 -3.29
C ASN A 277 -18.23 -30.21 -3.04
N GLY A 278 -17.41 -29.71 -3.97
CA GLY A 278 -15.95 -29.84 -3.87
C GLY A 278 -15.51 -31.29 -4.13
N ILE A 279 -14.47 -31.47 -4.94
CA ILE A 279 -14.06 -32.79 -5.38
C ILE A 279 -12.86 -33.22 -4.55
N SER A 280 -12.95 -34.43 -3.99
CA SER A 280 -11.85 -35.01 -3.23
C SER A 280 -11.72 -36.50 -3.51
N LEU A 281 -10.51 -37.00 -3.38
CA LEU A 281 -10.14 -38.39 -3.54
C LEU A 281 -9.50 -38.88 -2.24
N GLU A 282 -10.02 -39.99 -1.73
CA GLU A 282 -9.43 -40.69 -0.59
C GLU A 282 -8.24 -41.51 -1.07
N VAL A 283 -7.05 -41.19 -0.54
CA VAL A 283 -5.76 -41.79 -0.91
C VAL A 283 -5.03 -42.40 0.28
N SER A 284 -5.64 -42.46 1.47
CA SER A 284 -5.06 -43.04 2.69
C SER A 284 -4.54 -44.47 2.52
N ARG A 285 -5.16 -45.24 1.62
CA ARG A 285 -4.77 -46.64 1.33
C ARG A 285 -3.65 -46.78 0.30
N TYR A 286 -3.19 -45.69 -0.29
CA TYR A 286 -2.14 -45.72 -1.30
C TYR A 286 -0.77 -45.86 -0.63
N ALA A 287 0.12 -46.64 -1.24
CA ALA A 287 1.50 -46.70 -0.80
C ALA A 287 2.18 -45.33 -0.99
N ALA A 288 3.18 -45.01 -0.18
CA ALA A 288 3.97 -43.81 -0.38
C ALA A 288 4.66 -43.84 -1.76
N GLY A 289 4.55 -42.77 -2.53
CA GLY A 289 5.05 -42.75 -3.91
C GLY A 289 4.48 -41.63 -4.76
N VAL A 290 4.86 -41.63 -6.05
CA VAL A 290 4.38 -40.67 -7.05
C VAL A 290 3.23 -41.30 -7.83
N TYR A 291 2.18 -40.51 -8.04
CA TYR A 291 0.97 -40.90 -8.75
C TYR A 291 0.61 -39.88 -9.83
N LEU A 292 -0.08 -40.35 -10.86
CA LEU A 292 -0.66 -39.52 -11.91
C LEU A 292 -2.18 -39.57 -11.79
N LEU A 293 -2.79 -38.41 -11.59
CA LEU A 293 -4.24 -38.23 -11.64
C LEU A 293 -4.62 -37.72 -13.03
N LYS A 294 -5.31 -38.55 -13.79
CA LYS A 294 -5.96 -38.18 -15.05
C LYS A 294 -7.41 -37.75 -14.79
N ILE A 295 -7.77 -36.59 -15.30
CA ILE A 295 -9.08 -35.96 -15.14
C ILE A 295 -9.69 -35.76 -16.52
N MET A 296 -10.83 -36.39 -16.76
CA MET A 296 -11.59 -36.27 -18.02
C MET A 296 -12.90 -35.54 -17.78
N TYR A 297 -13.19 -34.53 -18.61
CA TYR A 297 -14.39 -33.70 -18.51
C TYR A 297 -14.70 -33.09 -19.88
N ASN A 298 -15.98 -33.06 -20.29
CA ASN A 298 -16.43 -32.46 -21.56
C ASN A 298 -15.56 -32.85 -22.79
N GLY A 299 -15.06 -34.10 -22.84
CA GLY A 299 -14.19 -34.58 -23.91
C GLY A 299 -12.72 -34.11 -23.85
N LYS A 300 -12.34 -33.30 -22.86
CA LYS A 300 -10.95 -32.93 -22.55
C LYS A 300 -10.34 -33.89 -21.54
N GLU A 301 -9.02 -34.01 -21.60
CA GLU A 301 -8.20 -34.78 -20.67
C GLU A 301 -7.06 -33.89 -20.13
N GLU A 302 -6.88 -33.87 -18.82
CA GLU A 302 -5.78 -33.21 -18.12
C GLU A 302 -5.14 -34.21 -17.16
N THR A 303 -3.80 -34.19 -17.04
CA THR A 303 -3.06 -35.11 -16.15
C THR A 303 -2.22 -34.32 -15.15
N ILE A 304 -2.41 -34.60 -13.86
CA ILE A 304 -1.74 -33.92 -12.76
C ILE A 304 -0.95 -34.93 -11.95
N ARG A 305 0.33 -34.62 -11.68
CA ARG A 305 1.19 -35.42 -10.82
C ARG A 305 1.01 -35.04 -9.36
N PHE A 306 0.87 -36.02 -8.46
CA PHE A 306 0.89 -35.79 -7.02
C PHE A 306 1.74 -36.83 -6.28
N VAL A 307 2.16 -36.50 -5.05
CA VAL A 307 3.01 -37.35 -4.20
C VAL A 307 2.22 -37.78 -2.98
N LYS A 308 2.11 -39.09 -2.73
CA LYS A 308 1.59 -39.66 -1.48
C LYS A 308 2.72 -39.71 -0.45
N ALA A 309 2.53 -39.00 0.66
CA ALA A 309 3.40 -39.07 1.82
C ALA A 309 3.21 -40.40 2.57
N LYS A 310 4.19 -40.78 3.40
CA LYS A 310 4.08 -41.95 4.29
C LYS A 310 2.91 -41.82 5.25
#